data_AF-A0A536C0Y2-F1
#
_entry.id   AF-A0A536C0Y2-F1
#
_cell.length_a   1.000
_cell.length_b   1.000
_cell.length_c   1.000
_cell.angle_alpha   90.00
_cell.angle_beta   90.00
_cell.angle_gamma   90.00
#
_symmetry.space_group_name_H-M   'P 1'
#
loop_
_entity.id
_entity.type
_entity.pdbx_description
1 polymer ?
#
loop_
_entity_poly.entity_id
_entity_poly.type
_entity_poly.pdbx_seq_one_letter_code
_entity_poly.pdbx_strand_id
1 'polypeptide(L)'
;MRDRHQATRAARRPAGRDVGRGSWRRCADHRPRRGCDDGRGGGVPCALPAVGRRGLRSGHGRLPHRRGDRCLPHQRVRPVGDPPFRRRDPRRARRVPLCAAGADCGRRSLDGCMGLATPPCRDRGRAHPDGTGLRERPLREPLLSRHASAARCRADPCRPGRAGLANGMSAVTRLFSRTLLRPGPSLLVLGAAILASNWVWYGSGLFLGFVVGLALTIAGLLGVGYAAYCLARGRCQLQGLSIFIVAAVLLPAVALIALRWRSGAPLLMHDGAYQTEEAIKFLLAGHDPYGVDYSQTSMRLWHWYVNQPLDSSLFHYVYSPLTFLVGLPFSLVAKVLSIPFDFRIVLMLAALAAGGGLLQFPWRWEQRYVALAALFLNPFFYFPQGRNDILFLAPLTLGVLAWARGKPRLAALAFGVAFAFKPFALFFLPCVAVALWPRSGPVIDRLRRFAIIGGALLVPAAITMGPFLLWNAHAYWTDTVSFVAGTIPGVYRIQGYSLASLLVALHVIPSPDARFPFGLVQAAVAVPVLVIGLWRIWRAPSLASVLALGTLALALSLLAGRFVNDNYLADLLYLAVLAGAARQASAATIATSRPIPAAA
;
A
#
# COMPACT_ATOMS: atom_id res chain seq x y z
N MET A 1 46.75 -29.85 15.41
CA MET A 1 47.49 -30.53 16.50
C MET A 1 48.55 -29.57 17.01
N ARG A 2 48.49 -29.25 18.31
CA ARG A 2 49.52 -28.66 19.20
C ARG A 2 50.14 -27.28 18.89
N ASP A 3 49.79 -26.34 19.77
CA ASP A 3 50.58 -25.30 20.47
C ASP A 3 51.98 -24.92 19.93
N ARG A 4 52.22 -23.60 19.81
CA ARG A 4 53.14 -22.81 20.68
C ARG A 4 53.34 -21.35 20.23
N HIS A 5 53.75 -20.55 21.23
CA HIS A 5 54.40 -19.22 21.25
C HIS A 5 53.49 -17.97 21.22
N GLN A 6 53.31 -17.25 22.33
CA GLN A 6 54.22 -16.37 23.12
C GLN A 6 54.62 -15.03 22.46
N ALA A 7 54.04 -13.97 23.04
CA ALA A 7 54.64 -12.74 23.57
C ALA A 7 55.46 -11.77 22.67
N THR A 8 55.08 -10.48 22.78
CA THR A 8 55.84 -9.20 22.86
C THR A 8 54.97 -8.09 22.23
N ARG A 9 54.94 -6.80 22.61
CA ARG A 9 55.70 -5.93 23.50
C ARG A 9 54.87 -4.64 23.72
N ALA A 10 55.05 -4.00 24.87
CA ALA A 10 54.46 -2.71 25.20
C ALA A 10 55.34 -1.52 24.71
N ALA A 11 54.69 -0.34 24.68
CA ALA A 11 55.21 1.03 24.72
C ALA A 11 55.68 1.70 23.41
N ARG A 12 55.00 2.80 23.04
CA ARG A 12 55.58 4.15 22.96
C ARG A 12 54.50 5.23 22.79
N ARG A 13 54.52 6.21 23.70
CA ARG A 13 53.90 7.54 23.56
C ARG A 13 54.63 8.36 22.49
N PRO A 14 54.03 9.46 22.02
CA PRO A 14 54.68 10.75 22.26
C PRO A 14 53.74 11.85 22.77
N ALA A 15 54.25 12.65 23.71
CA ALA A 15 53.89 14.05 23.91
C ALA A 15 54.21 14.83 22.62
N GLY A 16 53.56 15.91 22.20
CA GLY A 16 52.91 17.01 22.89
C GLY A 16 53.26 18.25 22.04
N ARG A 17 52.30 19.16 21.81
CA ARG A 17 52.60 20.54 21.41
C ARG A 17 51.37 21.43 21.66
N ASP A 18 51.58 22.37 22.57
CA ASP A 18 50.79 23.57 22.82
C ASP A 18 50.70 24.47 21.59
N VAL A 19 49.50 25.02 21.34
CA VAL A 19 49.16 26.41 20.91
C VAL A 19 47.63 26.50 21.08
N GLY A 20 46.94 27.50 21.62
CA GLY A 20 47.23 28.82 22.17
C GLY A 20 45.86 29.43 22.50
N ARG A 21 45.75 30.11 23.64
CA ARG A 21 44.54 30.81 24.10
C ARG A 21 44.26 32.03 23.21
N GLY A 22 42.99 32.24 22.87
CA GLY A 22 42.51 33.45 22.20
C GLY A 22 41.20 33.93 22.81
N SER A 23 41.29 34.74 23.85
CA SER A 23 40.20 35.49 24.48
C SER A 23 39.82 36.71 23.63
N TRP A 24 38.53 36.92 23.38
CA TRP A 24 38.01 38.22 22.95
C TRP A 24 36.98 38.74 23.95
N ARG A 25 37.38 39.77 24.70
CA ARG A 25 36.53 40.74 25.41
C ARG A 25 37.04 42.13 25.07
N ARG A 26 36.10 43.05 24.84
CA ARG A 26 36.06 44.53 25.02
C ARG A 26 35.26 45.13 23.87
N CYS A 27 34.51 46.22 23.97
CA CYS A 27 33.96 47.05 25.06
C CYS A 27 33.19 48.18 24.36
N ALA A 28 32.08 48.64 24.95
CA ALA A 28 31.47 49.99 24.87
C ALA A 28 30.03 49.80 25.40
N ASP A 29 29.64 50.08 26.64
CA ASP A 29 29.77 51.28 27.49
C ASP A 29 29.22 52.57 26.88
N HIS A 30 27.96 52.87 27.20
CA HIS A 30 27.52 54.19 27.67
C HIS A 30 26.31 54.05 28.63
N ARG A 31 26.53 54.44 29.88
CA ARG A 31 25.58 54.76 30.98
C ARG A 31 25.33 56.30 30.97
N PRO A 32 24.60 56.91 31.94
CA PRO A 32 23.29 56.64 32.54
C PRO A 32 22.47 57.95 32.81
N ARG A 33 21.26 57.87 33.42
CA ARG A 33 20.70 58.73 34.52
C ARG A 33 19.19 58.46 34.68
N ARG A 34 18.73 57.96 35.84
CA ARG A 34 18.27 58.63 37.10
C ARG A 34 16.92 59.35 36.98
N GLY A 35 16.00 59.05 37.89
CA GLY A 35 14.92 59.96 38.30
C GLY A 35 13.68 59.25 38.88
N CYS A 36 13.47 59.39 40.19
CA CYS A 36 12.26 59.02 40.94
C CYS A 36 11.06 59.91 40.57
N ASP A 37 9.82 59.43 40.76
CA ASP A 37 8.88 59.97 41.76
C ASP A 37 7.43 59.45 41.59
N ASP A 38 6.87 59.09 42.75
CA ASP A 38 5.50 59.24 43.28
C ASP A 38 4.27 59.44 42.37
N GLY A 39 3.18 58.78 42.79
CA GLY A 39 1.86 59.43 42.74
C GLY A 39 0.64 58.55 42.44
N ARG A 40 0.02 58.04 43.52
CA ARG A 40 -1.44 57.96 43.81
C ARG A 40 -2.46 57.72 42.67
N GLY A 41 -3.35 56.75 42.92
CA GLY A 41 -4.79 57.05 42.96
C GLY A 41 -5.77 56.06 42.30
N GLY A 42 -6.56 55.37 43.13
CA GLY A 42 -7.91 54.84 42.84
C GLY A 42 -7.98 53.51 42.07
N GLY A 43 -8.75 52.49 42.42
CA GLY A 43 -9.74 52.29 43.46
C GLY A 43 -10.76 51.21 43.04
N VAL A 44 -10.66 50.01 43.64
CA VAL A 44 -11.75 49.11 44.15
C VAL A 44 -12.80 48.53 43.14
N PRO A 45 -13.48 47.38 43.39
CA PRO A 45 -13.06 46.02 43.76
C PRO A 45 -13.70 44.91 42.86
N CYS A 46 -13.36 43.64 43.07
CA CYS A 46 -14.37 42.57 43.26
C CYS A 46 -13.75 41.21 43.66
N ALA A 47 -14.08 40.82 44.90
CA ALA A 47 -14.40 39.46 45.39
C ALA A 47 -13.44 38.26 45.19
N LEU A 48 -12.77 37.93 46.30
CA LEU A 48 -12.56 36.62 46.97
C LEU A 48 -13.50 35.43 46.59
N PRO A 49 -13.16 34.15 46.91
CA PRO A 49 -12.37 33.74 48.07
C PRO A 49 -11.30 32.65 47.89
N ALA A 50 -10.37 32.69 48.85
CA ALA A 50 -9.40 31.67 49.19
C ALA A 50 -10.01 30.57 50.09
N VAL A 51 -9.66 29.32 49.83
CA VAL A 51 -9.58 28.19 50.79
C VAL A 51 -8.63 27.16 50.14
N GLY A 52 -7.60 26.56 50.74
CA GLY A 52 -6.99 26.60 52.06
C GLY A 52 -5.79 25.64 52.01
N ARG A 53 -4.64 26.06 52.55
CA ARG A 53 -3.51 25.17 52.84
C ARG A 53 -3.83 24.37 54.09
N ARG A 54 -3.77 23.03 54.00
CA ARG A 54 -3.44 22.16 55.13
C ARG A 54 -2.44 21.12 54.66
N GLY A 55 -1.24 21.19 55.24
CA GLY A 55 -0.21 20.17 55.07
C GLY A 55 -0.51 18.93 55.89
N LEU A 56 0.03 17.79 55.47
CA LEU A 56 0.18 16.59 56.28
C LEU A 56 1.43 15.81 55.83
N ARG A 57 2.44 15.91 56.69
CA ARG A 57 3.38 14.89 57.15
C ARG A 57 3.93 13.84 56.18
N SER A 58 5.26 13.88 56.07
CA SER A 58 6.18 12.77 55.80
C SER A 58 5.93 11.57 56.73
N GLY A 59 5.61 10.41 56.15
CA GLY A 59 5.57 9.12 56.81
C GLY A 59 6.51 8.13 56.13
N HIS A 60 7.62 7.81 56.79
CA HIS A 60 8.49 6.69 56.44
C HIS A 60 7.76 5.36 56.67
N GLY A 61 7.44 4.65 55.59
CA GLY A 61 6.99 3.26 55.63
C GLY A 61 8.06 2.34 55.05
N ARG A 62 8.82 1.69 55.94
CA ARG A 62 9.67 0.53 55.60
C ARG A 62 8.76 -0.62 55.18
N LEU A 63 8.95 -1.17 53.97
CA LEU A 63 8.36 -2.44 53.56
C LEU A 63 9.40 -3.57 53.72
N PRO A 64 9.02 -4.74 54.28
CA PRO A 64 9.95 -5.84 54.50
C PRO A 64 10.15 -6.67 53.23
N HIS A 65 11.41 -7.00 52.96
CA HIS A 65 11.79 -8.07 52.05
C HIS A 65 11.20 -9.40 52.54
N ARG A 66 10.37 -10.04 51.71
CA ARG A 66 10.06 -11.47 51.82
C ARG A 66 10.56 -12.19 50.58
N ARG A 67 11.65 -12.94 50.75
CA ARG A 67 12.06 -14.04 49.87
C ARG A 67 10.95 -15.11 49.89
N GLY A 68 10.64 -15.64 48.72
CA GLY A 68 9.71 -16.75 48.56
C GLY A 68 9.86 -17.32 47.17
N ASP A 69 10.78 -18.28 47.04
CA ASP A 69 10.83 -19.22 45.93
C ASP A 69 9.47 -19.89 45.77
N ARG A 70 8.86 -19.75 44.60
CA ARG A 70 7.76 -20.61 44.17
C ARG A 70 8.00 -21.06 42.74
N CYS A 71 8.38 -22.32 42.64
CA CYS A 71 8.36 -23.14 41.45
C CYS A 71 7.04 -22.96 40.68
N LEU A 72 7.16 -22.65 39.39
CA LEU A 72 6.05 -22.69 38.44
C LEU A 72 5.71 -24.16 38.11
N PRO A 73 4.44 -24.57 38.16
CA PRO A 73 4.05 -25.92 37.80
C PRO A 73 3.98 -26.09 36.27
N HIS A 74 4.56 -27.20 35.81
CA HIS A 74 4.40 -27.76 34.48
C HIS A 74 2.92 -27.87 34.07
N GLN A 75 2.49 -27.11 33.07
CA GLN A 75 1.24 -27.40 32.36
C GLN A 75 1.49 -28.53 31.35
N ARG A 76 1.04 -29.73 31.72
CA ARG A 76 0.89 -30.88 30.83
C ARG A 76 -0.23 -30.57 29.83
N VAL A 77 0.12 -30.61 28.55
CA VAL A 77 -0.83 -30.67 27.44
C VAL A 77 -1.56 -32.01 27.50
N ARG A 78 -2.88 -32.00 27.68
CA ARG A 78 -3.73 -33.19 27.46
C ARG A 78 -3.98 -33.36 25.96
N PRO A 79 -3.91 -34.59 25.43
CA PRO A 79 -4.26 -34.85 24.03
C PRO A 79 -5.78 -34.69 23.84
N VAL A 80 -6.14 -34.02 22.75
CA VAL A 80 -7.52 -33.88 22.26
C VAL A 80 -7.98 -35.25 21.77
N GLY A 81 -9.09 -35.74 22.33
CA GLY A 81 -9.71 -37.00 21.93
C GLY A 81 -10.42 -36.91 20.58
N ASP A 82 -10.32 -37.99 19.82
CA ASP A 82 -10.96 -38.20 18.53
C ASP A 82 -12.51 -38.18 18.63
N PRO A 83 -13.22 -37.68 17.61
CA PRO A 83 -14.67 -37.86 17.50
C PRO A 83 -15.02 -39.23 16.91
N PRO A 84 -16.16 -39.84 17.28
CA PRO A 84 -16.52 -41.16 16.84
C PRO A 84 -17.02 -41.16 15.38
N PHE A 85 -16.34 -41.96 14.56
CA PHE A 85 -16.83 -42.43 13.27
C PHE A 85 -18.07 -43.32 13.46
N ARG A 86 -19.22 -42.92 12.90
CA ARG A 86 -20.33 -43.86 12.61
C ARG A 86 -20.50 -43.99 11.10
N ARG A 87 -20.06 -45.16 10.59
CA ARG A 87 -20.45 -45.71 9.30
C ARG A 87 -21.96 -46.01 9.30
N ARG A 88 -22.68 -45.57 8.27
CA ARG A 88 -23.85 -46.30 7.76
C ARG A 88 -23.78 -46.36 6.24
N ASP A 89 -23.92 -47.58 5.76
CA ASP A 89 -23.79 -48.05 4.38
C ASP A 89 -25.03 -47.67 3.54
N PRO A 90 -24.92 -47.61 2.20
CA PRO A 90 -25.97 -47.17 1.29
C PRO A 90 -26.76 -48.38 0.74
N ARG A 91 -28.05 -48.21 0.45
CA ARG A 91 -28.77 -48.88 -0.66
C ARG A 91 -30.27 -48.56 -0.66
N ARG A 92 -30.76 -48.19 -1.86
CA ARG A 92 -32.13 -48.35 -2.40
C ARG A 92 -33.21 -47.46 -1.74
N ALA A 93 -34.21 -46.90 -2.42
CA ALA A 93 -34.71 -47.11 -3.78
C ALA A 93 -35.71 -46.00 -4.18
N ARG A 94 -35.88 -45.90 -5.50
CA ARG A 94 -37.11 -45.60 -6.27
C ARG A 94 -37.51 -44.15 -6.59
N ARG A 95 -37.61 -43.98 -7.91
CA ARG A 95 -38.31 -42.99 -8.74
C ARG A 95 -39.80 -42.90 -8.38
N VAL A 96 -40.43 -41.76 -8.70
CA VAL A 96 -41.53 -41.59 -9.70
C VAL A 96 -41.93 -40.10 -9.75
N PRO A 97 -42.33 -39.56 -10.93
CA PRO A 97 -42.56 -38.13 -11.15
C PRO A 97 -44.04 -37.75 -11.01
N LEU A 98 -44.32 -36.45 -10.88
CA LEU A 98 -45.68 -35.89 -11.00
C LEU A 98 -45.70 -34.80 -12.07
N CYS A 99 -46.31 -35.14 -13.21
CA CYS A 99 -46.94 -34.24 -14.16
C CYS A 99 -48.46 -34.38 -14.00
N ALA A 100 -49.18 -33.26 -13.99
CA ALA A 100 -50.56 -33.05 -14.46
C ALA A 100 -50.75 -31.52 -14.50
N ALA A 101 -51.01 -30.85 -15.64
CA ALA A 101 -52.26 -30.81 -16.43
C ALA A 101 -53.47 -30.43 -15.54
N GLY A 102 -54.32 -29.43 -15.80
CA GLY A 102 -54.54 -28.50 -16.91
C GLY A 102 -55.79 -27.65 -16.56
N ALA A 103 -56.38 -26.97 -17.56
CA ALA A 103 -57.56 -26.07 -17.55
C ALA A 103 -57.21 -24.57 -17.35
N ASP A 104 -57.30 -23.64 -18.31
CA ASP A 104 -58.16 -23.37 -19.48
C ASP A 104 -59.32 -22.39 -19.20
N CYS A 105 -59.53 -21.50 -20.18
CA CYS A 105 -60.60 -20.51 -20.40
C CYS A 105 -60.69 -19.21 -19.58
N GLY A 106 -60.73 -18.07 -20.30
CA GLY A 106 -61.23 -16.80 -19.78
C GLY A 106 -60.94 -15.53 -20.59
N ARG A 107 -61.43 -15.42 -21.83
CA ARG A 107 -61.54 -14.15 -22.58
C ARG A 107 -62.26 -13.07 -21.74
N ARG A 108 -61.76 -11.83 -21.78
CA ARG A 108 -62.58 -10.61 -22.02
C ARG A 108 -61.68 -9.44 -22.41
N SER A 109 -61.96 -8.90 -23.59
CA SER A 109 -61.52 -7.60 -24.08
C SER A 109 -62.14 -6.50 -23.25
N LEU A 110 -61.49 -5.33 -23.19
CA LEU A 110 -62.16 -4.04 -23.29
C LEU A 110 -61.13 -2.96 -23.66
N ASP A 111 -61.58 -2.14 -24.59
CA ASP A 111 -60.89 -1.08 -25.32
C ASP A 111 -60.39 0.08 -24.47
N GLY A 112 -59.50 0.89 -25.04
CA GLY A 112 -59.14 2.18 -24.47
C GLY A 112 -58.04 2.92 -25.22
N CYS A 113 -58.37 3.43 -26.40
CA CYS A 113 -57.59 4.42 -27.16
C CYS A 113 -57.16 5.62 -26.31
N MET A 114 -55.91 6.08 -26.47
CA MET A 114 -55.59 7.49 -26.71
C MET A 114 -54.14 7.64 -27.14
N GLY A 115 -53.93 8.08 -28.38
CA GLY A 115 -52.64 8.53 -28.89
C GLY A 115 -52.34 9.96 -28.47
N LEU A 116 -51.06 10.35 -28.60
CA LEU A 116 -50.54 11.74 -28.70
C LEU A 116 -49.05 11.57 -29.09
N ALA A 117 -48.71 11.75 -30.38
CA ALA A 117 -48.27 13.01 -31.00
C ALA A 117 -46.75 13.28 -30.84
N THR A 118 -46.04 13.05 -31.94
CA THR A 118 -44.69 13.54 -32.27
C THR A 118 -44.68 15.05 -32.53
N PRO A 119 -43.58 15.76 -32.26
CA PRO A 119 -43.29 17.03 -32.93
C PRO A 119 -42.03 17.00 -33.82
N PRO A 120 -41.90 17.97 -34.76
CA PRO A 120 -41.20 17.78 -36.03
C PRO A 120 -39.83 18.46 -36.13
N CYS A 121 -39.12 18.08 -37.21
CA CYS A 121 -37.95 18.73 -37.79
C CYS A 121 -38.08 20.26 -37.90
N ARG A 122 -36.96 20.96 -37.68
CA ARG A 122 -36.78 22.35 -38.10
C ARG A 122 -35.38 22.54 -38.69
N ASP A 123 -35.36 22.72 -40.01
CA ASP A 123 -34.26 23.28 -40.76
C ASP A 123 -34.06 24.76 -40.41
N ARG A 124 -32.79 25.17 -40.28
CA ARG A 124 -32.35 26.55 -40.52
C ARG A 124 -30.84 26.55 -40.76
N GLY A 125 -30.45 26.80 -42.00
CA GLY A 125 -29.09 27.16 -42.37
C GLY A 125 -28.74 28.59 -41.93
N ARG A 126 -27.44 28.82 -41.70
CA ARG A 126 -26.76 30.11 -41.87
C ARG A 126 -25.25 29.86 -41.99
N ALA A 127 -24.69 30.41 -43.06
CA ALA A 127 -23.27 30.48 -43.36
C ALA A 127 -22.61 31.62 -42.57
N HIS A 128 -21.34 31.42 -42.13
CA HIS A 128 -20.25 32.42 -42.10
C HIS A 128 -18.92 31.80 -41.57
N PRO A 129 -17.75 32.46 -41.71
CA PRO A 129 -16.68 32.02 -42.61
C PRO A 129 -15.41 31.52 -41.90
N ASP A 130 -14.45 31.14 -42.75
CA ASP A 130 -13.12 30.60 -42.48
C ASP A 130 -12.35 31.24 -41.31
N GLY A 131 -12.03 30.40 -40.33
CA GLY A 131 -11.06 30.64 -39.28
C GLY A 131 -10.05 29.49 -39.26
N THR A 132 -8.79 29.85 -39.46
CA THR A 132 -7.57 29.02 -39.52
C THR A 132 -7.42 28.07 -38.32
N GLY A 133 -7.98 26.86 -38.47
CA GLY A 133 -7.85 25.78 -37.50
C GLY A 133 -6.54 25.00 -37.66
N LEU A 134 -5.61 25.18 -36.73
CA LEU A 134 -4.59 24.16 -36.41
C LEU A 134 -5.33 22.91 -35.94
N ARG A 135 -5.63 22.02 -36.89
CA ARG A 135 -6.22 20.71 -36.67
C ARG A 135 -5.24 19.85 -35.85
N GLU A 136 -5.46 19.80 -34.54
CA GLU A 136 -5.04 18.67 -33.71
C GLU A 136 -5.69 17.40 -34.29
N ARG A 137 -4.90 16.63 -35.05
CA ARG A 137 -5.30 15.29 -35.48
C ARG A 137 -5.45 14.43 -34.23
N PRO A 138 -6.64 13.86 -33.93
CA PRO A 138 -6.73 12.82 -32.94
C PRO A 138 -5.86 11.65 -33.41
N LEU A 139 -4.93 11.24 -32.54
CA LEU A 139 -4.12 10.04 -32.70
C LEU A 139 -5.04 8.85 -32.92
N ARG A 140 -5.20 8.48 -34.20
CA ARG A 140 -5.78 7.20 -34.61
C ARG A 140 -4.99 6.08 -33.95
N GLU A 141 -5.76 5.14 -33.43
CA GLU A 141 -5.44 3.78 -32.97
C GLU A 141 -4.04 3.26 -33.37
N PRO A 142 -3.24 2.74 -32.42
CA PRO A 142 -2.14 1.89 -32.79
C PRO A 142 -2.69 0.54 -33.26
N LEU A 143 -2.72 0.38 -34.58
CA LEU A 143 -2.48 -0.86 -35.33
C LEU A 143 -2.99 -2.14 -34.67
N LEU A 144 -4.21 -2.51 -35.06
CA LEU A 144 -4.66 -3.90 -35.11
C LEU A 144 -3.55 -4.77 -35.72
N SER A 145 -3.16 -5.78 -34.95
CA SER A 145 -2.23 -6.84 -35.30
C SER A 145 -2.67 -7.53 -36.60
N ARG A 146 -1.89 -7.37 -37.68
CA ARG A 146 -1.96 -8.26 -38.86
C ARG A 146 -1.66 -9.69 -38.39
N HIS A 147 -2.54 -10.61 -38.74
CA HIS A 147 -2.43 -12.04 -38.48
C HIS A 147 -1.11 -12.60 -39.02
N ALA A 148 -0.26 -13.09 -38.12
CA ALA A 148 0.75 -14.08 -38.47
C ALA A 148 0.04 -15.44 -38.56
N SER A 149 -0.02 -15.99 -39.78
CA SER A 149 -0.53 -17.33 -40.07
C SER A 149 0.21 -18.35 -39.21
N ALA A 150 -0.53 -19.06 -38.36
CA ALA A 150 0.01 -20.13 -37.54
C ALA A 150 0.41 -21.32 -38.44
N ALA A 151 1.72 -21.53 -38.60
CA ALA A 151 2.26 -22.77 -39.12
C ALA A 151 1.88 -23.92 -38.17
N ARG A 152 1.15 -24.92 -38.69
CA ARG A 152 0.81 -26.15 -37.97
C ARG A 152 2.07 -27.00 -37.81
N CYS A 153 2.78 -26.85 -36.72
CA CYS A 153 3.75 -27.85 -36.30
C CYS A 153 3.00 -29.05 -35.73
N ARG A 154 3.15 -30.22 -36.38
CA ARG A 154 2.74 -31.53 -35.86
C ARG A 154 3.47 -31.77 -34.54
N ALA A 155 2.71 -32.11 -33.50
CA ALA A 155 3.24 -32.42 -32.18
C ALA A 155 3.56 -33.91 -32.09
N ASP A 156 4.82 -34.25 -31.79
CA ASP A 156 5.23 -35.57 -31.36
C ASP A 156 4.68 -35.86 -29.94
N PRO A 157 3.98 -36.99 -29.72
CA PRO A 157 3.53 -37.39 -28.40
C PRO A 157 4.57 -38.35 -27.81
N CYS A 158 5.40 -37.90 -26.86
CA CYS A 158 5.99 -38.76 -25.81
C CYS A 158 6.96 -37.99 -24.89
N ARG A 159 6.45 -37.32 -23.85
CA ARG A 159 7.20 -37.08 -22.59
C ARG A 159 6.24 -37.11 -21.39
N PRO A 160 6.16 -38.21 -20.62
CA PRO A 160 5.18 -38.39 -19.54
C PRO A 160 5.35 -37.48 -18.31
N GLY A 161 6.45 -36.71 -18.18
CA GLY A 161 6.76 -35.95 -16.96
C GLY A 161 6.26 -34.49 -16.89
N ARG A 162 5.84 -33.87 -18.01
CA ARG A 162 5.46 -32.43 -18.04
C ARG A 162 3.98 -32.15 -17.79
N ALA A 163 3.13 -33.17 -17.75
CA ALA A 163 1.67 -33.00 -17.63
C ALA A 163 1.24 -32.53 -16.21
N GLY A 164 1.90 -33.00 -15.15
CA GLY A 164 1.49 -32.72 -13.76
C GLY A 164 1.61 -31.25 -13.34
N LEU A 165 2.76 -30.62 -13.58
CA LEU A 165 3.03 -29.21 -13.21
C LEU A 165 2.16 -28.21 -14.01
N ALA A 166 1.95 -28.49 -15.30
CA ALA A 166 1.08 -27.67 -16.15
C ALA A 166 -0.39 -27.71 -15.68
N ASN A 167 -0.85 -28.87 -15.23
CA ASN A 167 -2.21 -29.04 -14.70
C ASN A 167 -2.40 -28.29 -13.37
N GLY A 168 -1.40 -28.29 -12.48
CA GLY A 168 -1.42 -27.56 -11.22
C GLY A 168 -1.51 -26.03 -11.39
N MET A 169 -0.62 -25.44 -12.20
CA MET A 169 -0.67 -23.99 -12.49
C MET A 169 -1.98 -23.56 -13.16
N SER A 170 -2.53 -24.42 -14.03
CA SER A 170 -3.84 -24.20 -14.63
C SER A 170 -4.98 -24.22 -13.60
N ALA A 171 -4.91 -25.08 -12.58
CA ALA A 171 -5.88 -25.10 -11.48
C ALA A 171 -5.84 -23.81 -10.65
N VAL A 172 -4.65 -23.35 -10.24
CA VAL A 172 -4.48 -22.10 -9.47
C VAL A 172 -4.97 -20.89 -10.25
N THR A 173 -4.60 -20.79 -11.54
CA THR A 173 -5.03 -19.68 -12.40
C THR A 173 -6.55 -19.67 -12.59
N ARG A 174 -7.16 -20.85 -12.74
CA ARG A 174 -8.62 -21.00 -12.83
C ARG A 174 -9.31 -20.63 -11.52
N LEU A 175 -8.76 -21.05 -10.38
CA LEU A 175 -9.29 -20.69 -9.07
C LEU A 175 -9.25 -19.17 -8.88
N PHE A 176 -8.08 -18.56 -9.05
CA PHE A 176 -7.89 -17.10 -9.00
C PHE A 176 -8.90 -16.35 -9.88
N SER A 177 -9.06 -16.79 -11.13
CA SER A 177 -9.99 -16.16 -12.08
C SER A 177 -11.46 -16.32 -11.68
N ARG A 178 -11.82 -17.43 -11.02
CA ARG A 178 -13.19 -17.69 -10.56
C ARG A 178 -13.51 -16.98 -9.25
N THR A 179 -12.53 -16.79 -8.37
CA THR A 179 -12.72 -16.23 -7.03
C THR A 179 -12.46 -14.73 -6.97
N LEU A 180 -11.38 -14.25 -7.57
CA LEU A 180 -10.92 -12.86 -7.37
C LEU A 180 -11.19 -11.96 -8.56
N LEU A 181 -11.39 -12.52 -9.76
CA LEU A 181 -11.75 -11.74 -10.95
C LEU A 181 -13.26 -11.76 -11.25
N ARG A 182 -14.09 -12.04 -10.24
CA ARG A 182 -15.56 -11.97 -10.32
C ARG A 182 -16.13 -11.20 -9.13
N PRO A 183 -17.04 -10.24 -9.34
CA PRO A 183 -17.57 -9.38 -8.27
C PRO A 183 -18.11 -10.14 -7.05
N GLY A 184 -19.03 -11.09 -7.24
CA GLY A 184 -19.66 -11.82 -6.13
C GLY A 184 -18.68 -12.64 -5.29
N PRO A 185 -17.92 -13.55 -5.90
CA PRO A 185 -16.88 -14.29 -5.19
C PRO A 185 -15.82 -13.39 -4.54
N SER A 186 -15.44 -12.28 -5.18
CA SER A 186 -14.46 -11.34 -4.60
C SER A 186 -15.01 -10.61 -3.38
N LEU A 187 -16.29 -10.19 -3.41
CA LEU A 187 -16.97 -9.59 -2.26
C LEU A 187 -17.08 -10.60 -1.11
N LEU A 188 -17.41 -11.86 -1.43
CA LEU A 188 -17.53 -12.89 -0.41
C LEU A 188 -16.19 -13.16 0.28
N VAL A 189 -15.11 -13.37 -0.48
CA VAL A 189 -13.80 -13.69 0.08
C VAL A 189 -13.19 -12.49 0.81
N LEU A 190 -13.07 -11.35 0.13
CA LEU A 190 -12.39 -10.17 0.68
C LEU A 190 -13.27 -9.45 1.69
N GLY A 191 -14.58 -9.34 1.43
CA GLY A 191 -15.54 -8.75 2.35
C GLY A 191 -15.69 -9.51 3.66
N ALA A 192 -15.72 -10.85 3.63
CA ALA A 192 -15.70 -11.63 4.87
C ALA A 192 -14.37 -11.48 5.61
N ALA A 193 -13.25 -11.51 4.89
CA ALA A 193 -11.92 -11.39 5.49
C ALA A 193 -11.69 -10.03 6.18
N ILE A 194 -12.11 -8.91 5.57
CA ILE A 194 -12.01 -7.58 6.20
C ILE A 194 -12.94 -7.45 7.39
N LEU A 195 -14.16 -8.01 7.34
CA LEU A 195 -15.07 -7.97 8.49
C LEU A 195 -14.56 -8.80 9.67
N ALA A 196 -13.99 -9.97 9.40
CA ALA A 196 -13.36 -10.79 10.43
C ALA A 196 -12.15 -10.06 11.05
N SER A 197 -11.30 -9.45 10.22
CA SER A 197 -10.18 -8.62 10.69
C SER A 197 -10.67 -7.44 11.55
N ASN A 198 -11.67 -6.70 11.07
CA ASN A 198 -12.24 -5.56 11.79
C ASN A 198 -12.87 -5.98 13.12
N TRP A 199 -13.53 -7.14 13.18
CA TRP A 199 -14.06 -7.67 14.43
C TRP A 199 -12.94 -7.89 15.45
N VAL A 200 -11.84 -8.53 15.04
CA VAL A 200 -10.69 -8.79 15.92
C VAL A 200 -10.08 -7.49 16.43
N TRP A 201 -9.81 -6.53 15.53
CA TRP A 201 -9.05 -5.33 15.87
C TRP A 201 -9.88 -4.19 16.45
N TYR A 202 -11.13 -4.04 16.04
CA TYR A 202 -11.94 -2.85 16.35
C TYR A 202 -13.27 -3.23 16.99
N GLY A 203 -13.91 -4.30 16.48
CA GLY A 203 -15.26 -4.72 16.84
C GLY A 203 -15.40 -5.33 18.22
N SER A 204 -14.37 -6.07 18.67
CA SER A 204 -14.29 -6.69 19.99
C SER A 204 -14.34 -5.69 21.16
N GLY A 205 -14.15 -4.40 20.88
CA GLY A 205 -14.08 -3.34 21.89
C GLY A 205 -12.72 -3.24 22.58
N LEU A 206 -11.74 -4.07 22.20
CA LEU A 206 -10.42 -4.11 22.83
C LEU A 206 -9.68 -2.77 22.82
N PHE A 207 -9.84 -1.98 21.74
CA PHE A 207 -9.12 -0.70 21.57
C PHE A 207 -10.01 0.53 21.52
N LEU A 208 -11.20 0.44 20.90
CA LEU A 208 -12.12 1.58 20.73
C LEU A 208 -13.24 1.61 21.78
N GLY A 209 -13.26 0.64 22.70
CA GLY A 209 -14.38 0.42 23.62
C GLY A 209 -15.54 -0.34 22.95
N PHE A 210 -16.31 -1.06 23.77
CA PHE A 210 -17.34 -1.99 23.30
C PHE A 210 -18.41 -1.33 22.42
N VAL A 211 -18.92 -0.15 22.83
CA VAL A 211 -20.00 0.54 22.09
C VAL A 211 -19.55 0.97 20.69
N VAL A 212 -18.38 1.61 20.59
CA VAL A 212 -17.85 2.07 19.29
C VAL A 212 -17.48 0.88 18.42
N GLY A 213 -16.83 -0.16 18.99
CA GLY A 213 -16.50 -1.39 18.29
C GLY A 213 -17.73 -2.09 17.71
N LEU A 214 -18.79 -2.23 18.51
CA LEU A 214 -20.05 -2.82 18.06
C LEU A 214 -20.70 -1.99 16.95
N ALA A 215 -20.73 -0.66 17.08
CA ALA A 215 -21.26 0.23 16.05
C ALA A 215 -20.51 0.12 14.72
N LEU A 216 -19.18 0.06 14.74
CA LEU A 216 -18.36 -0.16 13.54
C LEU A 216 -18.62 -1.53 12.91
N THR A 217 -18.81 -2.56 13.73
CA THR A 217 -19.14 -3.91 13.26
C THR A 217 -20.50 -3.95 12.56
N ILE A 218 -21.52 -3.35 13.18
CA ILE A 218 -22.86 -3.24 12.60
C ILE A 218 -22.81 -2.46 11.29
N ALA A 219 -22.10 -1.33 11.25
CA ALA A 219 -21.92 -0.55 10.03
C ALA A 219 -21.27 -1.38 8.91
N GLY A 220 -20.23 -2.16 9.22
CA GLY A 220 -19.60 -3.08 8.27
C GLY A 220 -20.56 -4.16 7.76
N LEU A 221 -21.34 -4.79 8.64
CA LEU A 221 -22.33 -5.81 8.30
C LEU A 221 -23.46 -5.26 7.40
N LEU A 222 -23.96 -4.07 7.73
CA LEU A 222 -24.94 -3.38 6.90
C LEU A 222 -24.34 -3.00 5.54
N GLY A 223 -23.09 -2.53 5.52
CA GLY A 223 -22.36 -2.22 4.30
C GLY A 223 -22.22 -3.41 3.37
N VAL A 224 -21.77 -4.58 3.86
CA VAL A 224 -21.65 -5.80 3.03
C VAL A 224 -23.02 -6.31 2.57
N GLY A 225 -24.04 -6.24 3.44
CA GLY A 225 -25.41 -6.61 3.10
C GLY A 225 -25.96 -5.76 1.95
N TYR A 226 -25.73 -4.44 2.00
CA TYR A 226 -26.11 -3.52 0.94
C TYR A 226 -25.33 -3.77 -0.36
N ALA A 227 -24.01 -3.99 -0.28
CA ALA A 227 -23.19 -4.33 -1.45
C ALA A 227 -23.65 -5.63 -2.12
N ALA A 228 -23.97 -6.66 -1.34
CA ALA A 228 -24.51 -7.93 -1.82
C ALA A 228 -25.90 -7.76 -2.45
N TYR A 229 -26.78 -6.96 -1.85
CA TYR A 229 -28.09 -6.63 -2.39
C TYR A 229 -27.98 -5.93 -3.76
N CYS A 230 -27.16 -4.88 -3.89
CA CYS A 230 -26.90 -4.20 -5.15
C CYS A 230 -26.37 -5.15 -6.22
N LEU A 231 -25.49 -6.07 -5.83
CA LEU A 231 -24.93 -7.06 -6.73
C LEU A 231 -25.99 -8.06 -7.21
N ALA A 232 -26.84 -8.56 -6.31
CA ALA A 232 -27.94 -9.48 -6.64
C ALA A 232 -29.00 -8.82 -7.54
N ARG A 233 -29.28 -7.52 -7.33
CA ARG A 233 -30.23 -6.74 -8.14
C ARG A 233 -29.67 -6.27 -9.47
N GLY A 234 -28.36 -6.35 -9.67
CA GLY A 234 -27.71 -5.85 -10.88
C GLY A 234 -27.78 -4.32 -11.04
N ARG A 235 -27.96 -3.57 -9.95
CA ARG A 235 -28.06 -2.09 -9.96
C ARG A 235 -27.17 -1.48 -8.88
N CYS A 236 -26.58 -0.32 -9.17
CA CYS A 236 -25.77 0.46 -8.23
C CYS A 236 -24.60 -0.33 -7.59
N GLN A 237 -24.04 -1.32 -8.28
CA GLN A 237 -23.04 -2.25 -7.73
C GLN A 237 -21.79 -1.54 -7.19
N LEU A 238 -21.27 -0.56 -7.92
CA LEU A 238 -20.11 0.23 -7.49
C LEU A 238 -20.42 1.14 -6.31
N GLN A 239 -21.63 1.70 -6.26
CA GLN A 239 -22.08 2.52 -5.12
C GLN A 239 -22.21 1.65 -3.87
N GLY A 240 -22.83 0.47 -3.98
CA GLY A 240 -22.95 -0.49 -2.88
C GLY A 240 -21.59 -0.90 -2.32
N LEU A 241 -20.63 -1.23 -3.20
CA LEU A 241 -19.25 -1.53 -2.79
C LEU A 241 -18.57 -0.32 -2.13
N SER A 242 -18.77 0.90 -2.67
CA SER A 242 -18.16 2.11 -2.12
C SER A 242 -18.66 2.41 -0.70
N ILE A 243 -19.97 2.25 -0.46
CA ILE A 243 -20.56 2.37 0.88
C ILE A 243 -19.95 1.33 1.83
N PHE A 244 -19.78 0.09 1.38
CA PHE A 244 -19.13 -0.93 2.19
C PHE A 244 -17.67 -0.58 2.51
N ILE A 245 -16.90 -0.09 1.54
CA ILE A 245 -15.51 0.38 1.76
C ILE A 245 -15.47 1.52 2.79
N VAL A 246 -16.38 2.50 2.70
CA VAL A 246 -16.47 3.57 3.70
C VAL A 246 -16.71 2.99 5.09
N ALA A 247 -17.68 2.09 5.23
CA ALA A 247 -18.05 1.49 6.51
C ALA A 247 -16.96 0.58 7.09
N ALA A 248 -16.31 -0.23 6.26
CA ALA A 248 -15.34 -1.24 6.70
C ALA A 248 -13.90 -0.73 6.78
N VAL A 249 -13.56 0.40 6.14
CA VAL A 249 -12.16 0.85 6.03
C VAL A 249 -12.00 2.26 6.53
N LEU A 250 -12.71 3.22 5.93
CA LEU A 250 -12.53 4.64 6.25
C LEU A 250 -13.06 5.00 7.63
N LEU A 251 -14.23 4.45 8.01
CA LEU A 251 -14.83 4.74 9.30
C LEU A 251 -13.98 4.23 10.48
N PRO A 252 -13.44 2.98 10.48
CA PRO A 252 -12.46 2.55 11.47
C PRO A 252 -11.18 3.40 11.48
N ALA A 253 -10.68 3.83 10.32
CA ALA A 253 -9.49 4.69 10.23
C ALA A 253 -9.72 6.04 10.93
N VAL A 254 -10.86 6.69 10.64
CA VAL A 254 -11.25 7.95 11.29
C VAL A 254 -11.45 7.76 12.79
N ALA A 255 -12.05 6.64 13.23
CA ALA A 255 -12.21 6.34 14.65
C ALA A 255 -10.88 6.23 15.39
N LEU A 256 -9.87 5.58 14.79
CA LEU A 256 -8.53 5.48 15.39
C LEU A 256 -7.74 6.80 15.36
N ILE A 257 -7.96 7.66 14.36
CA ILE A 257 -7.40 9.02 14.34
C ILE A 257 -8.03 9.85 15.46
N ALA A 258 -9.35 9.81 15.59
CA ALA A 258 -10.06 10.51 16.66
C ALA A 258 -9.66 10.00 18.06
N LEU A 259 -9.45 8.69 18.22
CA LEU A 259 -8.93 8.11 19.46
C LEU A 259 -7.55 8.68 19.80
N ARG A 260 -6.64 8.74 18.82
CA ARG A 260 -5.30 9.31 19.02
C ARG A 260 -5.36 10.79 19.36
N TRP A 261 -6.19 11.57 18.68
CA TRP A 261 -6.36 13.00 18.98
C TRP A 261 -6.86 13.25 20.42
N ARG A 262 -7.69 12.36 20.96
CA ARG A 262 -8.18 12.46 22.35
C ARG A 262 -7.18 11.96 23.39
N SER A 263 -6.47 10.88 23.10
CA SER A 263 -5.60 10.18 24.07
C SER A 263 -4.14 10.60 24.00
N GLY A 264 -3.68 11.16 22.89
CA GLY A 264 -2.26 11.38 22.57
C GLY A 264 -1.48 10.09 22.26
N ALA A 265 -2.06 8.91 22.45
CA ALA A 265 -1.38 7.64 22.33
C ALA A 265 -1.45 7.10 20.87
N PRO A 266 -0.33 6.65 20.28
CA PRO A 266 -0.29 6.07 18.93
C PRO A 266 -0.79 4.61 18.92
N LEU A 267 -1.95 4.34 19.54
CA LEU A 267 -2.54 3.01 19.63
C LEU A 267 -2.96 2.51 18.24
N LEU A 268 -2.53 1.29 17.89
CA LEU A 268 -2.75 0.66 16.59
C LEU A 268 -2.29 1.49 15.39
N MET A 269 -1.48 2.52 15.60
CA MET A 269 -0.80 3.20 14.50
C MET A 269 0.40 2.36 14.08
N HIS A 270 0.63 2.22 12.78
CA HIS A 270 1.80 1.55 12.25
C HIS A 270 3.06 2.37 12.55
N ASP A 271 4.15 1.70 12.96
CA ASP A 271 5.43 2.33 13.30
C ASP A 271 5.92 3.25 12.19
N GLY A 272 5.85 2.81 10.93
CA GLY A 272 6.32 3.59 9.79
C GLY A 272 5.60 4.92 9.57
N ALA A 273 4.29 4.97 9.82
CA ALA A 273 3.56 6.23 9.75
C ALA A 273 3.97 7.17 10.90
N TYR A 274 4.18 6.60 12.09
CA TYR A 274 4.58 7.39 13.25
C TYR A 274 6.02 7.91 13.14
N GLN A 275 6.95 7.08 12.65
CA GLN A 275 8.34 7.45 12.41
C GLN A 275 8.44 8.52 11.32
N THR A 276 7.55 8.47 10.32
CA THR A 276 7.45 9.52 9.29
C THR A 276 7.04 10.86 9.88
N GLU A 277 6.19 10.91 10.92
CA GLU A 277 5.89 12.16 11.61
C GLU A 277 7.11 12.73 12.34
N GLU A 278 7.92 11.88 12.97
CA GLU A 278 9.20 12.31 13.57
C GLU A 278 10.21 12.77 12.52
N ALA A 279 10.30 12.09 11.37
CA ALA A 279 11.14 12.50 10.25
C ALA A 279 10.75 13.90 9.73
N ILE A 280 9.45 14.21 9.65
CA ILE A 280 8.95 15.55 9.30
C ILE A 280 9.41 16.59 10.33
N LYS A 281 9.40 16.27 11.63
CA LYS A 281 9.88 17.18 12.68
C LYS A 281 11.38 17.47 12.54
N PHE A 282 12.20 16.45 12.27
CA PHE A 282 13.63 16.64 12.00
C PHE A 282 13.86 17.55 10.80
N LEU A 283 13.16 17.30 9.69
CA LEU A 283 13.30 18.13 8.49
C LEU A 283 12.89 19.59 8.76
N LEU A 284 11.78 19.82 9.47
CA LEU A 284 11.32 21.16 9.85
C LEU A 284 12.28 21.88 10.82
N ALA A 285 13.08 21.12 11.58
CA ALA A 285 14.13 21.64 12.45
C ALA A 285 15.46 21.85 11.70
N GLY A 286 15.53 21.58 10.39
CA GLY A 286 16.75 21.72 9.59
C GLY A 286 17.73 20.56 9.77
N HIS A 287 17.27 19.40 10.25
CA HIS A 287 18.07 18.19 10.40
C HIS A 287 17.74 17.17 9.31
N ASP A 288 18.76 16.45 8.86
CA ASP A 288 18.60 15.29 7.99
C ASP A 288 17.86 14.17 8.76
N PRO A 289 16.72 13.65 8.27
CA PRO A 289 16.03 12.54 8.92
C PRO A 289 16.80 11.21 8.89
N TYR A 290 17.78 11.05 8.01
CA TYR A 290 18.55 9.81 7.86
C TYR A 290 19.75 9.76 8.82
N GLY A 291 20.07 8.56 9.33
CA GLY A 291 21.16 8.34 10.27
C GLY A 291 20.88 8.87 11.68
N VAL A 292 19.61 9.03 12.02
CA VAL A 292 19.15 9.57 13.31
C VAL A 292 18.70 8.46 14.25
N ASP A 293 19.00 8.62 15.55
CA ASP A 293 18.47 7.78 16.61
C ASP A 293 17.05 8.20 17.01
N TYR A 294 16.04 7.46 16.52
CA TYR A 294 14.64 7.71 16.87
C TYR A 294 14.28 7.22 18.28
N SER A 295 15.15 6.50 18.99
CA SER A 295 14.88 6.08 20.37
C SER A 295 14.78 7.25 21.35
N GLN A 296 15.36 8.39 20.99
CA GLN A 296 15.28 9.65 21.75
C GLN A 296 14.03 10.48 21.44
N THR A 297 13.18 10.02 20.52
CA THR A 297 11.97 10.71 20.09
C THR A 297 10.72 10.12 20.75
N SER A 298 9.54 10.62 20.36
CA SER A 298 8.28 10.04 20.80
C SER A 298 8.03 8.62 20.25
N MET A 299 8.80 8.17 19.24
CA MET A 299 8.75 6.79 18.73
C MET A 299 8.98 5.72 19.80
N ARG A 300 9.76 6.00 20.85
CA ARG A 300 9.95 5.06 21.97
C ARG A 300 8.65 4.70 22.71
N LEU A 301 7.60 5.52 22.55
CA LEU A 301 6.27 5.32 23.13
C LEU A 301 5.38 4.41 22.27
N TRP A 302 5.84 4.01 21.09
CA TRP A 302 5.10 3.08 20.26
C TRP A 302 4.94 1.73 20.98
N HIS A 303 3.71 1.23 21.02
CA HIS A 303 3.25 0.18 21.94
C HIS A 303 4.03 -1.15 21.89
N TRP A 304 4.74 -1.47 20.81
CA TRP A 304 5.59 -2.67 20.74
C TRP A 304 7.02 -2.46 21.26
N TYR A 305 7.47 -1.21 21.41
CA TYR A 305 8.76 -0.90 22.04
C TYR A 305 8.64 -0.73 23.55
N VAL A 306 7.42 -0.56 24.06
CA VAL A 306 7.15 -0.51 25.50
C VAL A 306 7.34 -1.94 26.05
N ASN A 307 8.43 -2.15 26.80
CA ASN A 307 8.83 -3.42 27.46
C ASN A 307 9.58 -4.45 26.59
N GLN A 308 10.16 -4.05 25.46
CA GLN A 308 11.04 -4.90 24.65
C GLN A 308 12.45 -4.29 24.54
N PRO A 309 13.50 -5.09 24.26
CA PRO A 309 14.79 -4.54 23.85
C PRO A 309 14.60 -3.59 22.66
N LEU A 310 15.38 -2.51 22.60
CA LEU A 310 15.32 -1.54 21.51
C LEU A 310 15.50 -2.27 20.16
N ASP A 311 14.51 -2.17 19.29
CA ASP A 311 14.60 -2.70 17.94
C ASP A 311 15.58 -1.85 17.13
N SER A 312 16.41 -2.52 16.35
CA SER A 312 17.29 -1.91 15.35
C SER A 312 16.58 -0.91 14.42
N SER A 313 15.29 -1.09 14.16
CA SER A 313 14.48 -0.18 13.33
C SER A 313 14.37 1.24 13.88
N LEU A 314 14.60 1.45 15.18
CA LEU A 314 14.61 2.79 15.77
C LEU A 314 15.83 3.62 15.36
N PHE A 315 16.87 3.02 14.80
CA PHE A 315 18.09 3.73 14.41
C PHE A 315 18.17 4.04 12.92
N HIS A 316 17.13 3.68 12.15
CA HIS A 316 17.13 3.80 10.69
C HIS A 316 15.77 4.26 10.16
N TYR A 317 15.76 5.30 9.32
CA TYR A 317 14.56 5.70 8.58
C TYR A 317 14.54 5.04 7.20
N VAL A 318 13.78 3.96 7.05
CA VAL A 318 13.87 3.08 5.87
C VAL A 318 13.06 3.53 4.64
N TYR A 319 12.33 4.65 4.74
CA TYR A 319 11.44 5.09 3.67
C TYR A 319 12.10 6.10 2.73
N SER A 320 11.61 6.15 1.49
CA SER A 320 12.07 7.13 0.51
C SER A 320 11.59 8.54 0.87
N PRO A 321 12.34 9.61 0.52
CA PRO A 321 12.06 10.96 1.02
C PRO A 321 10.68 11.49 0.66
N LEU A 322 10.16 11.13 -0.52
CA LEU A 322 8.83 11.56 -0.94
C LEU A 322 7.74 11.20 0.09
N THR A 323 7.95 10.15 0.89
CA THR A 323 7.06 9.73 1.98
C THR A 323 6.86 10.83 3.04
N PHE A 324 7.92 11.41 3.59
CA PHE A 324 7.78 12.52 4.53
C PHE A 324 7.54 13.87 3.82
N LEU A 325 8.09 14.07 2.62
CA LEU A 325 7.90 15.32 1.86
C LEU A 325 6.44 15.55 1.49
N VAL A 326 5.69 14.49 1.13
CA VAL A 326 4.25 14.64 0.85
C VAL A 326 3.45 14.97 2.10
N GLY A 327 3.92 14.57 3.29
CA GLY A 327 3.28 14.89 4.56
C GLY A 327 3.55 16.31 5.07
N LEU A 328 4.64 16.93 4.62
CA LEU A 328 5.06 18.27 5.03
C LEU A 328 3.96 19.34 4.91
N PRO A 329 3.27 19.52 3.75
CA PRO A 329 2.22 20.53 3.63
C PRO A 329 1.07 20.28 4.63
N PHE A 330 0.71 19.02 4.87
CA PHE A 330 -0.36 18.68 5.82
C PHE A 330 0.05 18.92 7.27
N SER A 331 1.30 18.63 7.62
CA SER A 331 1.87 18.94 8.94
C SER A 331 1.89 20.45 9.21
N LEU A 332 2.25 21.25 8.20
CA LEU A 332 2.23 22.71 8.30
C LEU A 332 0.81 23.25 8.48
N VAL A 333 -0.17 22.74 7.72
CA VAL A 333 -1.59 23.11 7.90
C VAL A 333 -2.09 22.72 9.29
N ALA A 334 -1.77 21.52 9.77
CA ALA A 334 -2.14 21.09 11.12
C ALA A 334 -1.55 22.01 12.20
N LYS A 335 -0.28 22.43 12.03
CA LYS A 335 0.38 23.39 12.91
C LYS A 335 -0.31 24.76 12.89
N VAL A 336 -0.68 25.27 11.71
CA VAL A 336 -1.43 26.54 11.58
C VAL A 336 -2.80 26.46 12.26
N LEU A 337 -3.49 25.33 12.11
CA LEU A 337 -4.80 25.09 12.74
C LEU A 337 -4.72 24.68 14.22
N SER A 338 -3.52 24.55 14.78
CA SER A 338 -3.30 24.07 16.15
C SER A 338 -3.95 22.71 16.45
N ILE A 339 -4.01 21.83 15.46
CA ILE A 339 -4.52 20.46 15.61
C ILE A 339 -3.37 19.44 15.54
N PRO A 340 -3.47 18.29 16.23
CA PRO A 340 -2.46 17.24 16.11
C PRO A 340 -2.38 16.68 14.69
N PHE A 341 -1.18 16.68 14.11
CA PHE A 341 -0.95 16.06 12.82
C PHE A 341 -0.99 14.52 12.95
N ASP A 342 -1.70 13.87 12.04
CA ASP A 342 -1.72 12.40 11.91
C ASP A 342 -1.44 12.01 10.46
N PHE A 343 -0.35 11.28 10.23
CA PHE A 343 0.09 10.91 8.89
C PHE A 343 -0.92 10.00 8.16
N ARG A 344 -1.82 9.31 8.88
CA ARG A 344 -2.90 8.51 8.26
C ARG A 344 -3.85 9.35 7.41
N ILE A 345 -3.96 10.66 7.66
CA ILE A 345 -4.74 11.56 6.81
C ILE A 345 -4.16 11.59 5.39
N VAL A 346 -2.83 11.69 5.27
CA VAL A 346 -2.12 11.66 3.99
C VAL A 346 -2.35 10.33 3.27
N LEU A 347 -2.27 9.22 4.03
CA LEU A 347 -2.53 7.87 3.51
C LEU A 347 -3.97 7.69 3.02
N MET A 348 -4.96 8.22 3.76
CA MET A 348 -6.36 8.20 3.34
C MET A 348 -6.59 9.02 2.08
N LEU A 349 -5.95 10.19 1.93
CA LEU A 349 -6.03 10.98 0.71
C LEU A 349 -5.43 10.24 -0.49
N ALA A 350 -4.29 9.56 -0.32
CA ALA A 350 -3.73 8.69 -1.35
C ALA A 350 -4.69 7.54 -1.68
N ALA A 351 -5.32 6.94 -0.67
CA ALA A 351 -6.33 5.89 -0.86
C ALA A 351 -7.55 6.41 -1.66
N LEU A 352 -8.08 7.57 -1.30
CA LEU A 352 -9.19 8.22 -2.02
C LEU A 352 -8.81 8.55 -3.47
N ALA A 353 -7.58 9.01 -3.72
CA ALA A 353 -7.08 9.23 -5.07
C ALA A 353 -7.02 7.93 -5.89
N ALA A 354 -6.53 6.83 -5.28
CA ALA A 354 -6.51 5.51 -5.91
C ALA A 354 -7.94 5.01 -6.22
N GLY A 355 -8.85 5.10 -5.26
CA GLY A 355 -10.25 4.67 -5.41
C GLY A 355 -11.01 5.50 -6.45
N GLY A 356 -10.87 6.83 -6.41
CA GLY A 356 -11.40 7.73 -7.44
C GLY A 356 -10.83 7.43 -8.82
N GLY A 357 -9.54 7.10 -8.89
CA GLY A 357 -8.88 6.60 -10.09
C GLY A 357 -9.56 5.33 -10.63
N LEU A 358 -9.73 4.30 -9.80
CA LEU A 358 -10.37 3.03 -10.17
C LEU A 358 -11.82 3.20 -10.67
N LEU A 359 -12.61 4.07 -10.01
CA LEU A 359 -13.97 4.39 -10.45
C LEU A 359 -13.99 5.03 -11.84
N GLN A 360 -12.93 5.76 -12.19
CA GLN A 360 -12.75 6.48 -13.44
C GLN A 360 -12.14 5.66 -14.58
N PHE A 361 -11.74 4.41 -14.34
CA PHE A 361 -11.17 3.54 -15.37
C PHE A 361 -12.12 3.36 -16.55
N PRO A 362 -11.65 3.36 -17.81
CA PRO A 362 -12.47 3.09 -18.98
C PRO A 362 -12.75 1.57 -19.16
N TRP A 363 -12.96 0.85 -18.06
CA TRP A 363 -13.24 -0.59 -18.03
C TRP A 363 -14.71 -0.85 -17.71
N ARG A 364 -15.20 -2.08 -17.85
CA ARG A 364 -16.56 -2.40 -17.40
C ARG A 364 -16.62 -2.39 -15.87
N TRP A 365 -17.82 -2.23 -15.32
CA TRP A 365 -18.01 -2.10 -13.88
C TRP A 365 -17.47 -3.31 -13.11
N GLU A 366 -17.50 -4.52 -13.68
CA GLU A 366 -17.01 -5.74 -13.04
C GLU A 366 -15.51 -5.67 -12.76
N GLN A 367 -14.71 -5.15 -13.70
CA GLN A 367 -13.27 -5.00 -13.52
C GLN A 367 -12.93 -3.92 -12.49
N ARG A 368 -13.68 -2.81 -12.51
CA ARG A 368 -13.53 -1.74 -11.49
C ARG A 368 -13.88 -2.26 -10.10
N TYR A 369 -14.95 -3.05 -10.01
CA TYR A 369 -15.43 -3.65 -8.77
C TYR A 369 -14.36 -4.54 -8.12
N VAL A 370 -13.81 -5.51 -8.87
CA VAL A 370 -12.82 -6.44 -8.30
C VAL A 370 -11.51 -5.74 -7.93
N ALA A 371 -11.11 -4.70 -8.67
CA ALA A 371 -9.94 -3.91 -8.34
C ALA A 371 -10.15 -3.07 -7.06
N LEU A 372 -11.33 -2.47 -6.88
CA LEU A 372 -11.70 -1.77 -5.65
C LEU A 372 -11.75 -2.74 -4.46
N ALA A 373 -12.37 -3.90 -4.63
CA ALA A 373 -12.44 -4.93 -3.59
C ALA A 373 -11.03 -5.39 -3.19
N ALA A 374 -10.17 -5.71 -4.16
CA ALA A 374 -8.80 -6.16 -3.90
C ALA A 374 -7.94 -5.08 -3.22
N LEU A 375 -8.13 -3.81 -3.56
CA LEU A 375 -7.41 -2.72 -2.91
C LEU A 375 -7.92 -2.50 -1.49
N PHE A 376 -9.21 -2.29 -1.28
CA PHE A 376 -9.71 -1.78 0.00
C PHE A 376 -10.16 -2.86 0.98
N LEU A 377 -10.66 -3.99 0.50
CA LEU A 377 -11.21 -5.06 1.35
C LEU A 377 -10.18 -6.17 1.64
N ASN A 378 -8.92 -5.98 1.25
CA ASN A 378 -7.87 -6.90 1.64
C ASN A 378 -7.39 -6.55 3.07
N PRO A 379 -7.61 -7.42 4.07
CA PRO A 379 -7.31 -7.12 5.46
C PRO A 379 -5.83 -6.88 5.72
N PHE A 380 -4.94 -7.39 4.87
CA PHE A 380 -3.49 -7.25 5.04
C PHE A 380 -2.96 -5.85 4.72
N PHE A 381 -3.77 -4.96 4.13
CA PHE A 381 -3.36 -3.55 4.01
C PHE A 381 -3.39 -2.81 5.34
N TYR A 382 -4.22 -3.25 6.30
CA TYR A 382 -4.40 -2.55 7.58
C TYR A 382 -4.56 -1.03 7.44
N PHE A 383 -5.35 -0.57 6.47
CA PHE A 383 -5.56 0.86 6.21
C PHE A 383 -5.84 1.69 7.46
N PRO A 384 -6.69 1.26 8.42
CA PRO A 384 -6.92 2.03 9.64
C PRO A 384 -5.68 2.26 10.50
N GLN A 385 -4.71 1.35 10.43
CA GLN A 385 -3.45 1.43 11.16
C GLN A 385 -2.43 2.35 10.48
N GLY A 386 -2.58 2.60 9.18
CA GLY A 386 -1.71 3.53 8.46
C GLY A 386 -0.46 2.92 7.85
N ARG A 387 -0.57 1.77 7.18
CA ARG A 387 0.53 1.27 6.36
C ARG A 387 0.70 2.12 5.10
N ASN A 388 1.95 2.34 4.71
CA ASN A 388 2.30 3.35 3.71
C ASN A 388 2.31 2.85 2.26
N ASP A 389 1.97 1.58 2.02
CA ASP A 389 1.97 0.97 0.67
C ASP A 389 1.03 1.69 -0.30
N ILE A 390 -0.05 2.27 0.22
CA ILE A 390 -0.98 3.05 -0.58
C ILE A 390 -0.31 4.25 -1.26
N LEU A 391 0.79 4.78 -0.70
CA LEU A 391 1.53 5.91 -1.29
C LEU A 391 2.16 5.56 -2.62
N PHE A 392 2.59 4.31 -2.84
CA PHE A 392 3.09 3.89 -4.16
C PHE A 392 1.99 3.28 -5.03
N LEU A 393 1.01 2.59 -4.44
CA LEU A 393 -0.10 2.01 -5.18
C LEU A 393 -1.02 3.06 -5.80
N ALA A 394 -1.26 4.19 -5.12
CA ALA A 394 -2.09 5.26 -5.65
C ALA A 394 -1.55 5.85 -6.97
N PRO A 395 -0.30 6.37 -7.04
CA PRO A 395 0.26 6.85 -8.30
C PRO A 395 0.42 5.72 -9.33
N LEU A 396 0.73 4.48 -8.95
CA LEU A 396 0.74 3.35 -9.89
C LEU A 396 -0.64 3.15 -10.53
N THR A 397 -1.71 3.17 -9.73
CA THR A 397 -3.11 3.05 -10.18
C THR A 397 -3.51 4.20 -11.10
N LEU A 398 -3.11 5.42 -10.77
CA LEU A 398 -3.32 6.60 -11.62
C LEU A 398 -2.51 6.52 -12.92
N GLY A 399 -1.34 5.88 -12.90
CA GLY A 399 -0.55 5.58 -14.09
C GLY A 399 -1.26 4.59 -15.03
N VAL A 400 -1.90 3.56 -14.45
CA VAL A 400 -2.75 2.62 -15.19
C VAL A 400 -3.96 3.35 -15.80
N LEU A 401 -4.61 4.25 -15.06
CA LEU A 401 -5.70 5.09 -15.60
C LEU A 401 -5.23 5.97 -16.76
N ALA A 402 -4.12 6.69 -16.56
CA ALA A 402 -3.56 7.57 -17.57
C ALA A 402 -3.21 6.79 -18.85
N TRP A 403 -2.61 5.60 -18.71
CA TRP A 403 -2.35 4.71 -19.83
C TRP A 403 -3.63 4.30 -20.53
N ALA A 404 -4.63 3.80 -19.79
CA ALA A 404 -5.89 3.34 -20.34
C ALA A 404 -6.65 4.46 -21.09
N ARG A 405 -6.37 5.72 -20.76
CA ARG A 405 -6.90 6.92 -21.44
C ARG A 405 -5.98 7.47 -22.55
N GLY A 406 -4.94 6.74 -22.95
CA GLY A 406 -4.03 7.16 -24.02
C GLY A 406 -3.13 8.33 -23.65
N LYS A 407 -2.83 8.54 -22.36
CA LYS A 407 -1.96 9.62 -21.84
C LYS A 407 -0.61 9.07 -21.38
N PRO A 408 0.30 8.67 -22.29
CA PRO A 408 1.54 7.95 -21.95
C PRO A 408 2.52 8.75 -21.09
N ARG A 409 2.58 10.08 -21.26
CA ARG A 409 3.46 10.94 -20.44
C ARG A 409 3.01 10.98 -18.99
N LEU A 410 1.71 11.11 -18.75
CA LEU A 410 1.14 11.07 -17.40
C LEU A 410 1.27 9.67 -16.78
N ALA A 411 1.12 8.62 -17.60
CA ALA A 411 1.38 7.26 -17.15
C ALA A 411 2.83 7.11 -16.66
N ALA A 412 3.80 7.48 -17.50
CA ALA A 412 5.23 7.44 -17.15
C ALA A 412 5.55 8.25 -15.89
N LEU A 413 5.01 9.47 -15.78
CA LEU A 413 5.17 10.31 -14.59
C LEU A 413 4.63 9.62 -13.33
N ALA A 414 3.43 9.05 -13.40
CA ALA A 414 2.80 8.41 -12.26
C ALA A 414 3.55 7.13 -11.82
N PHE A 415 4.08 6.33 -12.76
CA PHE A 415 4.99 5.23 -12.43
C PHE A 415 6.31 5.71 -11.80
N GLY A 416 6.85 6.84 -12.27
CA GLY A 416 8.02 7.48 -11.66
C GLY A 416 7.76 7.98 -10.24
N VAL A 417 6.59 8.58 -9.99
CA VAL A 417 6.15 8.98 -8.64
C VAL A 417 5.98 7.75 -7.72
N ALA A 418 5.42 6.66 -8.23
CA ALA A 418 5.33 5.41 -7.47
C ALA A 418 6.73 4.91 -7.05
N PHE A 419 7.72 5.01 -7.93
CA PHE A 419 9.11 4.67 -7.62
C PHE A 419 9.74 5.61 -6.59
N ALA A 420 9.44 6.91 -6.67
CA ALA A 420 9.90 7.88 -5.68
C ALA A 420 9.34 7.62 -4.26
N PHE A 421 8.17 7.00 -4.14
CA PHE A 421 7.63 6.54 -2.85
C PHE A 421 8.21 5.20 -2.39
N LYS A 422 8.33 4.24 -3.30
CA LYS A 422 8.76 2.88 -2.94
C LYS A 422 9.55 2.22 -4.07
N PRO A 423 10.73 1.63 -3.77
CA PRO A 423 11.53 0.89 -4.74
C PRO A 423 10.79 -0.29 -5.40
N PHE A 424 9.64 -0.71 -4.88
CA PHE A 424 8.79 -1.76 -5.46
C PHE A 424 8.37 -1.44 -6.90
N ALA A 425 8.19 -0.16 -7.22
CA ALA A 425 7.83 0.24 -8.58
C ALA A 425 8.98 0.05 -9.59
N LEU A 426 10.22 -0.16 -9.14
CA LEU A 426 11.39 -0.38 -10.00
C LEU A 426 11.16 -1.49 -11.04
N PHE A 427 10.42 -2.54 -10.69
CA PHE A 427 10.10 -3.65 -11.60
C PHE A 427 9.14 -3.26 -12.74
N PHE A 428 8.42 -2.15 -12.59
CA PHE A 428 7.48 -1.63 -13.60
C PHE A 428 8.15 -0.61 -14.53
N LEU A 429 9.15 0.14 -14.06
CA LEU A 429 9.86 1.16 -14.83
C LEU A 429 10.38 0.64 -16.20
N PRO A 430 11.18 -0.44 -16.27
CA PRO A 430 11.68 -0.93 -17.55
C PRO A 430 10.53 -1.46 -18.42
N CYS A 431 9.49 -2.04 -17.81
CA CYS A 431 8.31 -2.52 -18.53
C CYS A 431 7.57 -1.36 -19.23
N VAL A 432 7.36 -0.25 -18.52
CA VAL A 432 6.73 0.96 -19.04
C VAL A 432 7.61 1.60 -20.12
N ALA A 433 8.92 1.71 -19.89
CA ALA A 433 9.86 2.28 -20.85
C ALA A 433 9.88 1.51 -22.19
N VAL A 434 9.97 0.17 -22.13
CA VAL A 434 9.96 -0.71 -23.32
C VAL A 434 8.61 -0.67 -24.02
N ALA A 435 7.51 -0.69 -23.28
CA ALA A 435 6.18 -0.69 -23.87
C ALA A 435 5.83 0.63 -24.57
N LEU A 436 6.19 1.76 -23.96
CA LEU A 436 5.95 3.10 -24.50
C LEU A 436 7.05 3.56 -25.49
N TRP A 437 8.02 2.69 -25.81
CA TRP A 437 9.10 3.02 -26.73
C TRP A 437 8.55 3.43 -28.12
N PRO A 438 9.01 4.57 -28.68
CA PRO A 438 8.56 5.02 -29.98
C PRO A 438 9.14 4.14 -31.10
N ARG A 439 8.28 3.34 -31.75
CA ARG A 439 8.69 2.37 -32.79
C ARG A 439 8.82 2.97 -34.19
N SER A 440 8.14 4.08 -34.47
CA SER A 440 8.10 4.72 -35.79
C SER A 440 8.37 6.22 -35.72
N GLY A 441 8.75 6.80 -36.85
CA GLY A 441 9.03 8.23 -37.03
C GLY A 441 10.52 8.57 -37.07
N PRO A 442 10.85 9.86 -37.31
CA PRO A 442 12.22 10.35 -37.41
C PRO A 442 13.04 10.06 -36.14
N VAL A 443 14.36 9.86 -36.30
CA VAL A 443 15.27 9.54 -35.19
C VAL A 443 15.19 10.59 -34.07
N ILE A 444 15.21 11.87 -34.42
CA ILE A 444 15.15 12.99 -33.47
C ILE A 444 13.85 12.94 -32.64
N ASP A 445 12.70 12.70 -33.28
CA ASP A 445 11.43 12.58 -32.58
C ASP A 445 11.34 11.35 -31.67
N ARG A 446 12.03 10.26 -32.04
CA ARG A 446 12.15 9.07 -31.18
C ARG A 446 13.00 9.37 -29.96
N LEU A 447 14.17 10.00 -30.14
CA LEU A 447 15.05 10.41 -29.04
C LEU A 447 14.36 11.39 -28.09
N ARG A 448 13.67 12.40 -28.63
CA ARG A 448 12.90 13.37 -27.82
C ARG A 448 11.81 12.69 -27.01
N ARG A 449 11.03 11.79 -27.61
CA ARG A 449 9.99 11.02 -26.90
C ARG A 449 10.58 10.11 -25.84
N PHE A 450 11.69 9.45 -26.15
CA PHE A 450 12.42 8.64 -25.18
C PHE A 450 12.91 9.47 -23.99
N ALA A 451 13.54 10.63 -24.24
CA ALA A 451 13.99 11.53 -23.18
C ALA A 451 12.84 12.03 -22.30
N ILE A 452 11.68 12.36 -22.89
CA ILE A 452 10.49 12.77 -22.13
C ILE A 452 9.96 11.62 -21.25
N ILE A 453 9.85 10.41 -21.79
CA ILE A 453 9.35 9.25 -21.04
C ILE A 453 10.35 8.83 -19.95
N GLY A 454 11.64 8.74 -20.29
CA GLY A 454 12.72 8.43 -19.36
C GLY A 454 12.82 9.48 -18.25
N GLY A 455 12.76 10.76 -18.62
CA GLY A 455 12.66 11.86 -17.68
C GLY A 455 11.44 11.72 -16.75
N ALA A 456 10.24 11.49 -17.30
CA ALA A 456 9.04 11.31 -16.48
C ALA A 456 9.14 10.12 -15.49
N LEU A 457 9.85 9.05 -15.85
CA LEU A 457 10.07 7.89 -14.96
C LEU A 457 11.10 8.16 -13.85
N LEU A 458 12.11 8.99 -14.11
CA LEU A 458 13.27 9.13 -13.21
C LEU A 458 13.31 10.45 -12.44
N VAL A 459 12.79 11.54 -13.02
CA VAL A 459 12.81 12.89 -12.42
C VAL A 459 12.13 12.93 -11.03
N PRO A 460 10.97 12.27 -10.78
CA PRO A 460 10.36 12.27 -9.45
C PRO A 460 11.30 11.74 -8.36
N ALA A 461 12.01 10.64 -8.64
CA ALA A 461 13.00 10.08 -7.72
C ALA A 461 14.23 10.99 -7.61
N ALA A 462 14.73 11.52 -8.72
CA ALA A 462 15.89 12.41 -8.70
C ALA A 462 15.64 13.69 -7.88
N ILE A 463 14.47 14.32 -8.04
CA ILE A 463 14.08 15.53 -7.30
C ILE A 463 13.91 15.24 -5.81
N THR A 464 13.39 14.07 -5.44
CA THR A 464 13.06 13.77 -4.04
C THR A 464 14.21 13.11 -3.29
N MET A 465 14.97 12.21 -3.93
CA MET A 465 16.11 11.50 -3.34
C MET A 465 17.42 12.28 -3.47
N GLY A 466 17.59 13.04 -4.55
CA GLY A 466 18.81 13.81 -4.83
C GLY A 466 19.25 14.72 -3.69
N PRO A 467 18.36 15.55 -3.09
CA PRO A 467 18.75 16.42 -1.98
C PRO A 467 19.34 15.68 -0.78
N PHE A 468 18.82 14.50 -0.44
CA PHE A 468 19.29 13.70 0.72
C PHE A 468 20.56 12.92 0.40
N LEU A 469 20.73 12.50 -0.85
CA LEU A 469 22.01 11.98 -1.34
C LEU A 469 23.11 13.05 -1.28
N LEU A 470 22.78 14.30 -1.60
CA LEU A 470 23.74 15.42 -1.50
C LEU A 470 23.99 15.86 -0.05
N TRP A 471 22.98 15.78 0.81
CA TRP A 471 23.11 16.13 2.24
C TRP A 471 23.97 15.10 2.98
N ASN A 472 23.63 13.82 2.88
CA ASN A 472 24.38 12.72 3.51
C ASN A 472 24.12 11.38 2.79
N ALA A 473 24.81 11.16 1.67
CA ALA A 473 24.70 9.93 0.89
C ALA A 473 24.90 8.65 1.73
N HIS A 474 25.85 8.68 2.68
CA HIS A 474 26.14 7.53 3.52
C HIS A 474 24.96 7.19 4.42
N ALA A 475 24.46 8.16 5.20
CA ALA A 475 23.32 7.93 6.09
C ALA A 475 22.07 7.48 5.31
N TYR A 476 21.77 8.14 4.19
CA TYR A 476 20.67 7.76 3.31
C TYR A 476 20.79 6.31 2.83
N TRP A 477 21.96 5.92 2.31
CA TRP A 477 22.19 4.57 1.81
C TRP A 477 22.19 3.51 2.93
N THR A 478 22.75 3.86 4.08
CA THR A 478 22.75 2.98 5.25
C THR A 478 21.33 2.65 5.69
N ASP A 479 20.47 3.66 5.83
CA ASP A 479 19.12 3.49 6.35
C ASP A 479 18.18 2.83 5.33
N THR A 480 18.26 3.22 4.05
CA THR A 480 17.28 2.78 3.03
C THR A 480 17.68 1.49 2.31
N VAL A 481 18.98 1.19 2.22
CA VAL A 481 19.47 0.02 1.46
C VAL A 481 20.21 -0.95 2.37
N SER A 482 21.26 -0.51 3.06
CA SER A 482 22.18 -1.43 3.74
C SER A 482 21.55 -2.11 4.96
N PHE A 483 20.77 -1.37 5.75
CA PHE A 483 20.02 -1.88 6.88
C PHE A 483 18.99 -2.93 6.46
N VAL A 484 18.19 -2.59 5.45
CA VAL A 484 17.13 -3.43 4.88
C VAL A 484 17.68 -4.67 4.18
N ALA A 485 18.84 -4.56 3.52
CA ALA A 485 19.55 -5.67 2.88
C ALA A 485 20.31 -6.55 3.88
N GLY A 486 20.53 -6.06 5.10
CA GLY A 486 21.28 -6.76 6.15
C GLY A 486 22.78 -6.82 5.90
N THR A 487 23.38 -5.75 5.36
CA THR A 487 24.82 -5.69 5.05
C THR A 487 25.66 -5.00 6.12
N ILE A 488 25.04 -4.41 7.15
CA ILE A 488 25.70 -3.66 8.24
C ILE A 488 25.60 -4.41 9.59
N PRO A 489 26.21 -3.93 10.69
CA PRO A 489 25.86 -4.38 12.05
C PRO A 489 24.46 -3.87 12.44
N GLY A 490 23.75 -4.56 13.36
CA GLY A 490 22.40 -4.14 13.76
C GLY A 490 21.38 -4.22 12.61
N VAL A 491 21.43 -5.30 11.84
CA VAL A 491 20.62 -5.49 10.62
C VAL A 491 19.13 -5.55 10.90
N TYR A 492 18.32 -5.18 9.91
CA TYR A 492 16.91 -5.53 9.91
C TYR A 492 16.77 -7.05 10.04
N ARG A 493 15.86 -7.56 10.86
CA ARG A 493 15.79 -9.00 11.13
C ARG A 493 15.19 -9.77 9.94
N ILE A 494 15.64 -11.01 9.72
CA ILE A 494 14.96 -11.92 8.79
C ILE A 494 13.60 -12.28 9.40
N GLN A 495 12.51 -11.93 8.72
CA GLN A 495 11.17 -12.18 9.21
C GLN A 495 10.10 -12.19 8.10
N GLY A 496 8.91 -12.66 8.45
CA GLY A 496 7.75 -12.68 7.56
C GLY A 496 7.70 -13.90 6.66
N TYR A 497 7.13 -13.74 5.46
CA TYR A 497 6.70 -14.85 4.60
C TYR A 497 7.68 -15.21 3.45
N SER A 498 8.96 -14.88 3.59
CA SER A 498 9.95 -15.10 2.53
C SER A 498 10.67 -16.45 2.63
N LEU A 499 11.41 -16.80 1.58
CA LEU A 499 12.35 -17.91 1.58
C LEU A 499 13.38 -17.77 2.70
N ALA A 500 13.77 -16.54 3.06
CA ALA A 500 14.72 -16.27 4.14
C ALA A 500 14.23 -16.85 5.47
N SER A 501 12.97 -16.63 5.83
CA SER A 501 12.37 -17.18 7.06
C SER A 501 12.38 -18.71 7.06
N LEU A 502 12.14 -19.34 5.91
CA LEU A 502 12.24 -20.80 5.78
C LEU A 502 13.67 -21.28 5.96
N LEU A 503 14.66 -20.60 5.37
CA LEU A 503 16.07 -20.95 5.53
C LEU A 503 16.56 -20.82 6.97
N VAL A 504 16.06 -19.82 7.72
CA VAL A 504 16.30 -19.70 9.17
C VAL A 504 15.64 -20.86 9.91
N ALA A 505 14.38 -21.18 9.62
CA ALA A 505 13.67 -22.29 10.27
C ALA A 505 14.33 -23.66 10.02
N LEU A 506 14.92 -23.84 8.84
CA LEU A 506 15.69 -25.03 8.47
C LEU A 506 17.15 -24.99 8.97
N HIS A 507 17.55 -23.95 9.71
CA HIS A 507 18.91 -23.75 10.23
C HIS A 507 20.00 -23.68 9.13
N VAL A 508 19.61 -23.37 7.89
CA VAL A 508 20.56 -23.06 6.80
C VAL A 508 21.21 -21.69 7.06
N ILE A 509 20.42 -20.76 7.60
CA ILE A 509 20.90 -19.47 8.10
C ILE A 509 20.92 -19.55 9.63
N PRO A 510 22.07 -19.30 10.29
CA PRO A 510 22.24 -19.59 11.72
C PRO A 510 21.31 -18.80 12.66
N SER A 511 20.92 -17.59 12.28
CA SER A 511 20.04 -16.74 13.10
C SER A 511 19.27 -15.73 12.25
N PRO A 512 18.17 -15.16 12.76
CA PRO A 512 17.44 -14.07 12.08
C PRO A 512 18.29 -12.83 11.80
N ASP A 513 19.36 -12.64 12.57
CA ASP A 513 20.23 -11.46 12.50
C ASP A 513 21.49 -11.73 11.64
N ALA A 514 21.61 -12.94 11.09
CA ALA A 514 22.73 -13.30 10.24
C ALA A 514 22.74 -12.50 8.93
N ARG A 515 23.94 -12.13 8.48
CA ARG A 515 24.15 -11.53 7.17
C ARG A 515 24.08 -12.61 6.10
N PHE A 516 23.32 -12.35 5.04
CA PHE A 516 23.15 -13.27 3.92
C PHE A 516 22.93 -12.46 2.63
N PRO A 517 23.51 -12.85 1.48
CA PRO A 517 23.50 -12.04 0.26
C PRO A 517 22.16 -12.14 -0.50
N PHE A 518 21.04 -11.77 0.13
CA PHE A 518 19.71 -11.84 -0.49
C PHE A 518 19.61 -11.04 -1.79
N GLY A 519 20.35 -9.94 -1.93
CA GLY A 519 20.38 -9.17 -3.18
C GLY A 519 20.81 -9.99 -4.40
N LEU A 520 21.77 -10.92 -4.22
CA LEU A 520 22.19 -11.84 -5.30
C LEU A 520 21.09 -12.84 -5.64
N VAL A 521 20.40 -13.37 -4.63
CA VAL A 521 19.28 -14.32 -4.82
C VAL A 521 18.10 -13.62 -5.52
N GLN A 522 17.76 -12.41 -5.08
CA GLN A 522 16.73 -11.57 -5.71
C GLN A 522 17.06 -11.28 -7.17
N ALA A 523 18.30 -10.89 -7.47
CA ALA A 523 18.74 -10.66 -8.84
C ALA A 523 18.65 -11.95 -9.68
N ALA A 524 19.09 -13.09 -9.14
CA ALA A 524 19.06 -14.38 -9.82
C ALA A 524 17.64 -14.83 -10.22
N VAL A 525 16.60 -14.48 -9.45
CA VAL A 525 15.22 -14.82 -9.79
C VAL A 525 14.50 -13.75 -10.61
N ALA A 526 14.75 -12.46 -10.33
CA ALA A 526 14.01 -11.37 -10.96
C ALA A 526 14.57 -10.99 -12.34
N VAL A 527 15.91 -10.98 -12.52
CA VAL A 527 16.55 -10.55 -13.77
C VAL A 527 16.17 -11.45 -14.95
N PRO A 528 16.24 -12.79 -14.86
CA PRO A 528 15.86 -13.64 -16.00
C PRO A 528 14.40 -13.44 -16.43
N VAL A 529 13.50 -13.29 -15.45
CA VAL A 529 12.08 -13.04 -15.69
C VAL A 529 11.87 -11.69 -16.38
N LEU A 530 12.54 -10.64 -15.90
CA LEU A 530 12.51 -9.33 -16.54
C LEU A 530 13.06 -9.38 -17.97
N VAL A 531 14.21 -10.00 -18.22
CA VAL A 531 14.80 -10.08 -19.57
C VAL A 531 13.84 -10.75 -20.56
N ILE A 532 13.33 -11.93 -20.21
CA ILE A 532 12.39 -12.68 -21.05
C ILE A 532 11.07 -11.90 -21.22
N GLY A 533 10.57 -11.33 -20.14
CA GLY A 533 9.32 -10.59 -20.15
C GLY A 533 9.39 -9.29 -20.94
N LEU A 534 10.47 -8.53 -20.82
CA LEU A 534 10.69 -7.28 -21.56
C LEU A 534 10.77 -7.55 -23.06
N TRP A 535 11.40 -8.66 -23.46
CA TRP A 535 11.37 -9.11 -24.85
C TRP A 535 9.94 -9.42 -25.34
N ARG A 536 9.09 -10.02 -24.51
CA ARG A 536 7.66 -10.24 -24.84
C ARG A 536 6.89 -8.93 -24.95
N ILE A 537 7.09 -8.00 -24.00
CA ILE A 537 6.49 -6.66 -24.03
C ILE A 537 6.92 -5.89 -25.26
N TRP A 538 8.20 -5.99 -25.65
CA TRP A 538 8.72 -5.36 -26.85
C TRP A 538 7.98 -5.83 -28.11
N ARG A 539 7.69 -7.13 -28.21
CA ARG A 539 6.96 -7.73 -29.34
C ARG A 539 5.47 -7.38 -29.35
N ALA A 540 4.82 -7.35 -28.19
CA ALA A 540 3.38 -7.11 -28.06
C ALA A 540 3.08 -6.27 -26.81
N PRO A 541 3.25 -4.94 -26.87
CA PRO A 541 3.08 -4.09 -25.70
C PRO A 541 1.61 -4.04 -25.30
N SER A 542 1.34 -4.34 -24.03
CA SER A 542 0.01 -4.16 -23.45
C SER A 542 0.10 -3.79 -21.98
N LEU A 543 -0.87 -3.02 -21.49
CA LEU A 543 -0.97 -2.66 -20.08
C LEU A 543 -1.00 -3.90 -19.17
N ALA A 544 -1.76 -4.93 -19.56
CA ALA A 544 -1.82 -6.20 -18.85
C ALA A 544 -0.46 -6.91 -18.78
N SER A 545 0.34 -6.87 -19.86
CA SER A 545 1.68 -7.48 -19.87
C SER A 545 2.67 -6.74 -18.98
N VAL A 546 2.62 -5.40 -18.96
CA VAL A 546 3.45 -4.56 -18.08
C VAL A 546 3.13 -4.84 -16.62
N LEU A 547 1.84 -4.84 -16.26
CA LEU A 547 1.41 -5.13 -14.89
C LEU A 547 1.76 -6.56 -14.47
N ALA A 548 1.48 -7.56 -15.32
CA ALA A 548 1.77 -8.94 -15.00
C ALA A 548 3.27 -9.21 -14.82
N LEU A 549 4.11 -8.66 -15.70
CA LEU A 549 5.57 -8.83 -15.59
C LEU A 549 6.13 -8.11 -14.37
N GLY A 550 5.76 -6.84 -14.17
CA GLY A 550 6.22 -6.06 -13.01
C GLY A 550 5.80 -6.72 -11.69
N THR A 551 4.56 -7.21 -11.61
CA THR A 551 4.05 -7.95 -10.44
C THR A 551 4.80 -9.25 -10.21
N LEU A 552 5.06 -10.04 -11.26
CA LEU A 552 5.79 -11.30 -11.13
C LEU A 552 7.24 -11.06 -10.68
N ALA A 553 7.93 -10.10 -11.28
CA ALA A 553 9.30 -9.77 -10.91
C ALA A 553 9.38 -9.24 -9.47
N LEU A 554 8.45 -8.36 -9.07
CA LEU A 554 8.32 -7.89 -7.69
C LEU A 554 8.04 -9.06 -6.73
N ALA A 555 7.11 -9.96 -7.05
CA ALA A 555 6.78 -11.11 -6.21
C ALA A 555 8.00 -12.01 -5.98
N LEU A 556 8.73 -12.35 -7.04
CA LEU A 556 9.93 -13.17 -6.93
C LEU A 556 11.02 -12.47 -6.12
N SER A 557 11.23 -11.17 -6.35
CA SER A 557 12.19 -10.39 -5.57
C SER A 557 11.81 -10.31 -4.09
N LEU A 558 10.53 -10.12 -3.77
CA LEU A 558 10.08 -10.07 -2.38
C LEU A 558 10.24 -11.43 -1.70
N LEU A 559 9.77 -12.51 -2.33
CA LEU A 559 9.86 -13.87 -1.78
C LEU A 559 11.32 -14.36 -1.63
N ALA A 560 12.23 -13.88 -2.47
CA ALA A 560 13.68 -14.11 -2.33
C ALA A 560 14.39 -13.11 -1.41
N GLY A 561 13.67 -12.13 -0.87
CA GLY A 561 14.20 -11.07 -0.03
C GLY A 561 14.37 -11.46 1.43
N ARG A 562 15.05 -10.58 2.15
CA ARG A 562 15.34 -10.73 3.59
C ARG A 562 14.07 -10.77 4.45
N PHE A 563 13.01 -10.07 4.04
CA PHE A 563 11.73 -10.07 4.73
C PHE A 563 10.58 -9.85 3.75
N VAL A 564 9.41 -10.37 4.12
CA VAL A 564 8.14 -10.12 3.41
C VAL A 564 7.07 -9.87 4.45
N ASN A 565 6.63 -8.64 4.57
CA ASN A 565 5.54 -8.26 5.44
C ASN A 565 4.19 -8.66 4.81
N ASP A 566 3.19 -8.85 5.65
CA ASP A 566 1.80 -9.13 5.30
C ASP A 566 1.19 -8.12 4.33
N ASN A 567 1.42 -6.82 4.50
CA ASN A 567 0.99 -5.80 3.53
C ASN A 567 1.63 -5.97 2.15
N TYR A 568 2.82 -6.57 2.05
CA TYR A 568 3.42 -6.81 0.74
C TYR A 568 2.70 -7.95 0.01
N LEU A 569 2.12 -8.92 0.73
CA LEU A 569 1.22 -9.89 0.13
C LEU A 569 -0.06 -9.21 -0.38
N ALA A 570 -0.52 -8.17 0.32
CA ALA A 570 -1.64 -7.35 -0.11
C ALA A 570 -1.35 -6.59 -1.41
N ASP A 571 -0.17 -5.97 -1.49
CA ASP A 571 0.34 -5.31 -2.71
C ASP A 571 0.32 -6.28 -3.89
N LEU A 572 0.93 -7.47 -3.71
CA LEU A 572 1.02 -8.48 -4.77
C LEU A 572 -0.35 -8.98 -5.22
N LEU A 573 -1.28 -9.20 -4.28
CA LEU A 573 -2.63 -9.62 -4.60
C LEU A 573 -3.38 -8.54 -5.40
N TYR A 574 -3.30 -7.29 -4.95
CA TYR A 574 -3.92 -6.16 -5.63
C TYR A 574 -3.36 -5.99 -7.06
N LEU A 575 -2.02 -6.00 -7.20
CA LEU A 575 -1.36 -5.86 -8.50
C LEU A 575 -1.68 -7.03 -9.44
N ALA A 576 -1.81 -8.26 -8.92
CA ALA A 576 -2.25 -9.41 -9.70
C ALA A 576 -3.71 -9.28 -10.18
N VAL A 577 -4.62 -8.81 -9.31
CA VAL A 577 -6.01 -8.53 -9.67
C VAL A 577 -6.08 -7.42 -10.71
N LEU A 578 -5.30 -6.35 -10.55
CA LEU A 578 -5.22 -5.23 -11.48
C LEU A 578 -4.73 -5.69 -12.86
N ALA A 579 -3.69 -6.54 -12.91
CA ALA A 579 -3.20 -7.14 -14.15
C ALA A 579 -4.24 -8.05 -14.83
N GLY A 580 -4.96 -8.86 -14.04
CA GLY A 580 -6.04 -9.72 -14.53
C GLY A 580 -7.23 -8.92 -15.08
N ALA A 581 -7.65 -7.89 -14.36
CA ALA A 581 -8.70 -6.96 -14.76
C ALA A 581 -8.34 -6.21 -16.06
N ALA A 582 -7.10 -5.69 -16.15
CA ALA A 582 -6.60 -5.04 -17.37
C ALA A 582 -6.61 -5.98 -18.58
N ARG A 583 -6.29 -7.27 -18.37
CA ARG A 583 -6.34 -8.30 -19.43
C ARG A 583 -7.76 -8.53 -19.92
N GLN A 584 -8.72 -8.67 -19.00
CA GLN A 584 -10.14 -8.84 -19.35
C GLN A 584 -10.70 -7.62 -20.10
N ALA A 585 -10.35 -6.41 -19.64
CA ALA A 585 -10.75 -5.18 -20.29
C ALA A 585 -10.24 -5.09 -21.73
N SER A 586 -8.96 -5.43 -21.95
CA SER A 586 -8.36 -5.44 -23.29
C SER A 586 -9.01 -6.47 -24.22
N ALA A 587 -9.34 -7.67 -23.71
CA ALA A 587 -10.01 -8.70 -24.49
C ALA A 587 -11.44 -8.31 -24.90
N ALA A 588 -12.16 -7.60 -24.02
CA ALA A 588 -13.50 -7.11 -24.32
C ALA A 588 -13.49 -6.07 -25.45
N THR A 589 -12.54 -5.14 -25.46
CA THR A 589 -12.39 -4.14 -26.54
C THR A 589 -12.16 -4.79 -27.90
N ILE A 590 -11.31 -5.84 -27.96
CA ILE A 590 -11.03 -6.58 -29.21
C ILE A 590 -12.26 -7.34 -29.71
N ALA A 591 -13.06 -7.91 -28.80
CA ALA A 591 -14.26 -8.65 -29.19
C ALA A 591 -15.33 -7.74 -29.80
N THR A 592 -15.47 -6.51 -29.30
CA THR A 592 -16.42 -5.51 -29.82
C THR A 592 -15.99 -4.87 -31.13
N SER A 593 -14.70 -4.91 -31.48
CA SER A 593 -14.16 -4.30 -32.71
C SER A 593 -14.07 -5.27 -33.90
N ARG A 594 -14.62 -6.49 -33.80
CA ARG A 594 -14.68 -7.40 -34.96
C ARG A 594 -15.61 -6.81 -36.02
N PRO A 595 -15.22 -6.83 -37.31
CA PRO A 595 -16.00 -6.24 -38.38
C PRO A 595 -17.38 -6.89 -38.44
N ILE A 596 -18.41 -6.06 -38.52
CA ILE A 596 -19.75 -6.46 -38.96
C ILE A 596 -19.53 -7.23 -40.27
N PRO A 597 -20.03 -8.48 -40.41
CA PRO A 597 -19.92 -9.19 -41.68
C PRO A 597 -20.49 -8.29 -42.77
N ALA A 598 -19.69 -8.03 -43.80
CA ALA A 598 -20.18 -7.34 -44.99
C ALA A 598 -21.44 -8.09 -45.42
N ALA A 599 -22.57 -7.38 -45.44
CA ALA A 599 -23.81 -7.92 -45.97
C ALA A 599 -23.51 -8.45 -47.37
N ALA A 600 -23.69 -9.76 -47.55
CA ALA A 600 -23.49 -10.47 -48.81
C ALA A 600 -24.60 -10.12 -49.79
#